data_AF-A0A6J0XI21-F1
#
_entry.id   AF-A0A6J0XI21-F1
#
_cell.length_a   1.000
_cell.length_b   1.000
_cell.length_c   1.000
_cell.angle_alpha   90.00
_cell.angle_beta   90.00
_cell.angle_gamma   90.00
#
_symmetry.space_group_name_H-M   'P 1'
#
loop_
_entity.id
_entity.type
_entity.pdbx_description
1 polymer ?
#
loop_
_entity_poly.entity_id
_entity_poly.type
_entity_poly.pdbx_seq_one_letter_code
_entity_poly.pdbx_strand_id
1 'polypeptide(L)'
;MKSLRWRYTRLPSQVEDALSGEEDKEEEEEKEEETTPAPAPVPECPVAPQLAGASQVLGASEMSQLSLHLPPRVTGYSWRLAFCTSRDGFSLRSLYRQMEGHSGPVLLVLRDQDGQMFGAFSSSALRLSKGFYGTGETFLFSFSPQLKVFKWTGSNSFFVKGDLDSLMMGCGSGRFGLWLDGDLYRGGSHPCATFNNEVLARQEQFCISEVEAWVLS
;
A
#
# COMPACT_ATOMS: atom_id res chain seq x y z
N MET A 1 -14.26 41.96 -41.42
CA MET A 1 -15.58 42.62 -41.28
C MET A 1 -16.61 41.53 -41.02
N LYS A 2 -17.51 41.51 -40.04
CA LYS A 2 -17.88 42.34 -38.88
C LYS A 2 -18.67 41.38 -37.97
N SER A 3 -18.51 41.53 -36.66
CA SER A 3 -19.34 40.95 -35.59
C SER A 3 -20.83 41.32 -35.75
N LEU A 4 -21.77 40.47 -35.31
CA LEU A 4 -23.07 40.95 -34.86
C LEU A 4 -23.59 40.25 -33.60
N ARG A 5 -23.57 41.07 -32.56
CA ARG A 5 -24.24 41.02 -31.26
C ARG A 5 -25.73 41.31 -31.48
N TRP A 6 -26.62 40.67 -30.73
CA TRP A 6 -27.99 41.17 -30.54
C TRP A 6 -28.29 41.31 -29.05
N ARG A 7 -28.84 42.47 -28.70
CA ARG A 7 -29.38 42.86 -27.39
C ARG A 7 -30.79 43.39 -27.62
N TYR A 8 -31.53 43.43 -26.50
CA TYR A 8 -32.68 44.29 -26.21
C TYR A 8 -34.04 43.70 -26.67
N THR A 9 -35.18 43.79 -25.96
CA THR A 9 -35.64 44.69 -24.87
C THR A 9 -37.03 44.27 -24.36
N ARG A 10 -37.46 44.73 -23.17
CA ARG A 10 -38.64 45.62 -22.86
C ARG A 10 -39.36 45.30 -21.54
N LEU A 11 -39.27 46.24 -20.60
CA LEU A 11 -40.29 46.67 -19.63
C LEU A 11 -41.27 47.64 -20.35
N PRO A 12 -42.52 47.90 -19.90
CA PRO A 12 -42.91 48.62 -18.66
C PRO A 12 -44.21 48.05 -18.01
N SER A 13 -44.80 48.51 -16.89
CA SER A 13 -45.32 49.87 -16.58
C SER A 13 -46.01 49.95 -15.19
N GLN A 14 -45.79 51.08 -14.49
CA GLN A 14 -46.76 51.96 -13.77
C GLN A 14 -47.54 51.43 -12.53
N VAL A 15 -47.94 52.19 -11.48
CA VAL A 15 -47.83 53.59 -10.98
C VAL A 15 -48.42 53.65 -9.53
N GLU A 16 -47.87 54.53 -8.66
CA GLU A 16 -48.47 55.51 -7.70
C GLU A 16 -49.70 55.11 -6.82
N ASP A 17 -50.01 55.60 -5.62
CA ASP A 17 -49.51 56.55 -4.59
C ASP A 17 -50.48 56.39 -3.38
N ALA A 18 -50.07 56.68 -2.13
CA ALA A 18 -50.89 57.34 -1.07
C ALA A 18 -50.37 57.09 0.37
N LEU A 19 -50.28 58.20 1.13
CA LEU A 19 -49.96 58.30 2.56
C LEU A 19 -51.20 58.12 3.45
N SER A 20 -51.06 57.44 4.60
CA SER A 20 -51.83 57.68 5.83
C SER A 20 -51.09 57.11 7.04
N GLY A 21 -50.99 57.89 8.13
CA GLY A 21 -50.19 57.57 9.33
C GLY A 21 -50.89 56.66 10.36
N GLU A 22 -50.13 56.33 11.41
CA GLU A 22 -50.46 56.36 12.86
C GLU A 22 -49.39 55.60 13.67
N GLU A 23 -49.30 55.93 14.96
CA GLU A 23 -48.20 55.72 15.92
C GLU A 23 -48.18 54.33 16.62
N ASP A 24 -47.03 54.04 17.23
CA ASP A 24 -46.72 53.20 18.41
C ASP A 24 -47.05 51.68 18.45
N LYS A 25 -45.99 50.87 18.66
CA LYS A 25 -45.83 49.99 19.85
C LYS A 25 -44.50 49.24 19.90
N GLU A 26 -44.10 49.00 21.16
CA GLU A 26 -42.86 48.47 21.74
C GLU A 26 -42.54 47.00 21.40
N GLU A 27 -41.23 46.66 21.52
CA GLU A 27 -40.56 45.40 21.96
C GLU A 27 -41.05 44.04 21.39
N GLU A 28 -40.21 43.11 20.94
CA GLU A 28 -39.24 42.32 21.70
C GLU A 28 -38.19 41.66 20.77
N GLU A 29 -36.97 41.47 21.28
CA GLU A 29 -35.88 40.71 20.66
C GLU A 29 -36.18 39.19 20.67
N GLU A 30 -36.26 38.54 19.51
CA GLU A 30 -36.06 37.10 19.39
C GLU A 30 -34.74 36.84 18.66
N LYS A 31 -33.73 36.44 19.44
CA LYS A 31 -32.42 35.99 18.97
C LYS A 31 -32.56 34.54 18.50
N GLU A 32 -32.68 34.33 17.19
CA GLU A 32 -32.58 33.00 16.59
C GLU A 32 -31.21 32.39 16.93
N GLU A 33 -31.23 31.34 17.74
CA GLU A 33 -30.08 30.53 18.07
C GLU A 33 -29.75 29.66 16.85
N GLU A 34 -28.77 30.12 16.06
CA GLU A 34 -28.22 29.40 14.91
C GLU A 34 -27.61 28.06 15.41
N THR A 35 -28.42 27.01 15.40
CA THR A 35 -28.00 25.64 15.69
C THR A 35 -27.05 25.20 14.59
N THR A 36 -25.75 25.31 14.86
CA THR A 36 -24.71 24.77 14.01
C THR A 36 -24.88 23.25 13.92
N PRO A 37 -24.99 22.67 12.71
CA PRO A 37 -25.17 21.23 12.56
C PRO A 37 -23.90 20.50 13.00
N ALA A 38 -24.11 19.41 13.74
CA ALA A 38 -23.07 18.53 14.25
C ALA A 38 -22.04 18.15 13.16
N PRO A 39 -20.74 18.07 13.50
CA PRO A 39 -19.72 17.68 12.52
C PRO A 39 -19.98 16.24 12.08
N ALA A 40 -20.16 16.06 10.77
CA ALA A 40 -20.21 14.77 10.10
C ALA A 40 -18.99 13.91 10.50
N PRO A 41 -19.12 12.57 10.56
CA PRO A 41 -18.01 11.69 10.86
C PRO A 41 -16.89 11.91 9.83
N VAL A 42 -15.73 12.32 10.32
CA VAL A 42 -14.48 12.33 9.56
C VAL A 42 -14.28 10.97 8.89
N PRO A 43 -13.90 10.91 7.61
CA PRO A 43 -13.56 9.64 6.97
C PRO A 43 -12.42 9.01 7.76
N GLU A 44 -12.65 7.79 8.23
CA GLU A 44 -11.72 7.04 9.05
C GLU A 44 -10.35 7.02 8.37
N CYS A 45 -9.33 7.52 9.09
CA CYS A 45 -7.95 7.31 8.73
C CYS A 45 -7.73 5.81 8.47
N PRO A 46 -7.00 5.39 7.42
CA PRO A 46 -6.70 3.98 7.21
C PRO A 46 -6.09 3.43 8.51
N VAL A 47 -6.77 2.45 9.12
CA VAL A 47 -6.32 1.85 10.37
C VAL A 47 -4.92 1.32 10.14
N ALA A 48 -3.92 1.98 10.73
CA ALA A 48 -2.55 1.52 10.68
C ALA A 48 -2.51 0.09 11.23
N PRO A 49 -1.80 -0.83 10.58
CA PRO A 49 -1.77 -2.22 11.02
C PRO A 49 -1.28 -2.30 12.47
N GLN A 50 -1.94 -3.12 13.28
CA GLN A 50 -1.47 -3.39 14.64
C GLN A 50 -0.18 -4.22 14.54
N LEU A 51 0.94 -3.65 14.99
CA LEU A 51 2.26 -4.26 14.88
C LEU A 51 2.61 -5.02 16.16
N ALA A 52 2.78 -6.34 16.03
CA ALA A 52 3.35 -7.19 17.07
C ALA A 52 4.86 -7.35 16.82
N GLY A 53 5.59 -6.24 16.93
CA GLY A 53 7.04 -6.14 16.73
C GLY A 53 7.46 -4.77 16.21
N ALA A 54 8.70 -4.35 16.51
CA ALA A 54 9.28 -3.16 15.88
C ALA A 54 9.94 -3.54 14.55
N SER A 55 9.65 -2.80 13.49
CA SER A 55 10.38 -2.91 12.23
C SER A 55 11.63 -2.04 12.27
N GLN A 56 12.74 -2.61 11.82
CA GLN A 56 13.98 -1.89 11.54
C GLN A 56 14.04 -1.42 10.09
N VAL A 57 13.21 -2.01 9.21
CA VAL A 57 13.18 -1.69 7.79
C VAL A 57 12.12 -0.65 7.43
N LEU A 58 10.84 -0.87 7.73
CA LEU A 58 9.74 0.03 7.37
C LEU A 58 9.37 0.96 8.53
N GLY A 59 9.19 2.24 8.24
CA GLY A 59 8.55 3.18 9.15
C GLY A 59 7.02 3.08 9.12
N ALA A 60 6.37 3.82 10.03
CA ALA A 60 4.90 3.83 10.13
C ALA A 60 4.22 4.36 8.85
N SER A 61 4.89 5.27 8.12
CA SER A 61 4.37 5.81 6.86
C SER A 61 4.40 4.76 5.76
N GLU A 62 5.52 4.07 5.59
CA GLU A 62 5.71 3.03 4.58
C GLU A 62 4.77 1.84 4.82
N MET A 63 4.56 1.45 6.08
CA MET A 63 3.59 0.40 6.44
C MET A 63 2.16 0.82 6.10
N SER A 64 1.79 2.06 6.40
CA SER A 64 0.48 2.62 6.04
C SER A 64 0.27 2.68 4.53
N GLN A 65 1.32 2.98 3.77
CA GLN A 65 1.24 2.96 2.30
C GLN A 65 1.08 1.54 1.77
N LEU A 66 1.84 0.57 2.29
CA LEU A 66 1.73 -0.83 1.88
C LEU A 66 0.39 -1.46 2.28
N SER A 67 -0.17 -1.11 3.43
CA SER A 67 -1.43 -1.68 3.92
C SER A 67 -2.60 -1.42 2.96
N LEU A 68 -2.59 -0.29 2.25
CA LEU A 68 -3.57 0.06 1.21
C LEU A 68 -3.53 -0.86 -0.01
N HIS A 69 -2.41 -1.56 -0.23
CA HIS A 69 -2.23 -2.47 -1.37
C HIS A 69 -2.42 -3.94 -1.01
N LEU A 70 -2.60 -4.26 0.27
CA LEU A 70 -2.86 -5.62 0.71
C LEU A 70 -4.22 -6.12 0.18
N PRO A 71 -4.37 -7.44 -0.06
CA PRO A 71 -5.66 -8.00 -0.43
C PRO A 71 -6.74 -7.70 0.62
N PRO A 72 -8.00 -7.44 0.22
CA PRO A 72 -9.09 -7.12 1.15
C PRO A 72 -9.28 -8.15 2.28
N ARG A 73 -8.97 -9.42 2.03
CA ARG A 73 -9.10 -10.51 3.01
C ARG A 73 -8.15 -10.41 4.19
N VAL A 74 -7.07 -9.64 4.07
CA VAL A 74 -6.09 -9.42 5.15
C VAL A 74 -6.03 -7.97 5.61
N THR A 75 -6.93 -7.13 5.11
CA THR A 75 -7.10 -5.77 5.62
C THR A 75 -7.53 -5.82 7.08
N GLY A 76 -6.82 -5.10 7.95
CA GLY A 76 -7.06 -5.09 9.40
C GLY A 76 -6.38 -6.23 10.17
N TYR A 77 -5.68 -7.15 9.51
CA TYR A 77 -4.89 -8.17 10.21
C TYR A 77 -3.73 -7.52 10.98
N SER A 78 -3.34 -8.14 12.08
CA SER A 78 -2.15 -7.72 12.82
C SER A 78 -0.90 -8.22 12.12
N TRP A 79 0.12 -7.37 12.05
CA TRP A 79 1.40 -7.70 11.44
C TRP A 79 2.35 -8.18 12.54
N ARG A 80 2.67 -9.47 12.53
CA ARG A 80 3.57 -10.08 13.52
C ARG A 80 4.93 -10.38 12.90
N LEU A 81 5.99 -9.86 13.50
CA LEU A 81 7.35 -10.10 13.03
C LEU A 81 7.78 -11.54 13.35
N ALA A 82 7.65 -12.43 12.37
CA ALA A 82 7.97 -13.84 12.53
C ALA A 82 9.46 -14.10 12.39
N PHE A 83 10.15 -13.37 11.51
CA PHE A 83 11.59 -13.50 11.30
C PHE A 83 12.24 -12.13 11.03
N CYS A 84 13.41 -11.89 11.62
CA CYS A 84 14.31 -10.83 11.15
C CYS A 84 15.79 -11.23 11.25
N THR A 85 16.61 -10.77 10.32
CA THR A 85 18.05 -11.08 10.26
C THR A 85 18.82 -10.63 11.49
N SER A 86 18.49 -9.45 12.05
CA SER A 86 19.11 -8.92 13.28
C SER A 86 18.87 -9.79 14.52
N ARG A 87 17.77 -10.55 14.59
CA ARG A 87 17.44 -11.45 15.72
C ARG A 87 17.78 -12.91 15.44
N ASP A 88 17.40 -13.40 14.27
CA ASP A 88 17.39 -14.83 13.92
C ASP A 88 18.58 -15.25 13.05
N GLY A 89 19.40 -14.29 12.63
CA GLY A 89 20.57 -14.50 11.78
C GLY A 89 20.26 -14.55 10.29
N PHE A 90 21.33 -14.64 9.51
CA PHE A 90 21.34 -14.59 8.05
C PHE A 90 21.26 -16.00 7.45
N SER A 91 20.13 -16.68 7.64
CA SER A 91 19.92 -18.03 7.10
C SER A 91 18.50 -18.24 6.60
N LEU A 92 18.37 -18.56 5.32
CA LEU A 92 17.10 -18.89 4.68
C LEU A 92 16.45 -20.13 5.30
N ARG A 93 17.26 -21.10 5.76
CA ARG A 93 16.74 -22.29 6.47
C ARG A 93 16.10 -21.91 7.81
N SER A 94 16.70 -20.97 8.53
CA SER A 94 16.08 -20.42 9.76
C SER A 94 14.77 -19.71 9.44
N LEU A 95 14.71 -18.94 8.35
CA LEU A 95 13.46 -18.33 7.89
C LEU A 95 12.39 -19.39 7.60
N TYR A 96 12.70 -20.45 6.85
CA TYR A 96 11.73 -21.52 6.59
C TYR A 96 11.24 -22.20 7.86
N ARG A 97 12.13 -22.46 8.83
CA ARG A 97 11.75 -23.02 10.13
C ARG A 97 10.79 -22.10 10.89
N GLN A 98 11.00 -20.78 10.87
CA GLN A 98 10.07 -19.83 11.50
C GLN A 98 8.72 -19.73 10.78
N MET A 99 8.65 -20.16 9.52
CA MET A 99 7.40 -20.22 8.75
C MET A 99 6.64 -21.53 8.95
N GLU A 100 7.25 -22.55 9.55
CA GLU A 100 6.58 -23.81 9.87
C GLU A 100 5.41 -23.56 10.84
N GLY A 101 4.24 -24.12 10.53
CA GLY A 101 3.01 -23.89 11.31
C GLY A 101 2.25 -22.63 10.92
N HIS A 102 2.79 -21.76 10.06
CA HIS A 102 2.06 -20.65 9.47
C HIS A 102 1.53 -21.03 8.07
N SER A 103 0.23 -20.85 7.87
CA SER A 103 -0.42 -20.98 6.56
C SER A 103 -0.83 -19.63 5.96
N GLY A 104 -0.72 -18.56 6.75
CA GLY A 104 -1.13 -17.21 6.37
C GLY A 104 -0.21 -16.55 5.33
N PRO A 105 -0.65 -15.42 4.76
CA PRO A 105 0.19 -14.62 3.89
C PRO A 105 1.34 -13.97 4.66
N VAL A 106 2.42 -13.72 3.93
CA VAL A 106 3.67 -13.18 4.49
C VAL A 106 4.07 -11.96 3.69
N LEU A 107 4.35 -10.86 4.39
CA LEU A 107 5.02 -9.70 3.82
C LEU A 107 6.53 -9.82 4.09
N LEU A 108 7.28 -10.09 3.03
CA LEU A 108 8.75 -10.10 3.05
C LEU A 108 9.25 -8.70 2.71
N VAL A 109 10.06 -8.14 3.58
CA VAL A 109 10.62 -6.80 3.48
C VAL A 109 12.14 -6.90 3.53
N LEU A 110 12.81 -6.20 2.63
CA LEU A 110 14.26 -6.14 2.54
C LEU A 110 14.73 -4.69 2.60
N ARG A 111 15.89 -4.51 3.23
CA ARG A 111 16.74 -3.34 3.06
C ARG A 111 18.07 -3.78 2.46
N ASP A 112 18.52 -3.13 1.40
CA ASP A 112 19.87 -3.35 0.87
C ASP A 112 20.91 -2.47 1.60
N GLN A 113 22.19 -2.62 1.24
CA GLN A 113 23.28 -1.79 1.78
C GLN A 113 23.26 -0.35 1.24
N ASP A 114 22.53 -0.08 0.15
CA ASP A 114 22.29 1.25 -0.40
C ASP A 114 21.11 1.97 0.29
N GLY A 115 20.47 1.33 1.26
CA GLY A 115 19.33 1.84 2.02
C GLY A 115 18.00 1.80 1.26
N GLN A 116 17.92 1.12 0.12
CA GLN A 116 16.65 0.92 -0.59
C GLN A 116 15.80 -0.11 0.14
N MET A 117 14.48 0.14 0.17
CA MET A 117 13.50 -0.74 0.78
C MET A 117 12.62 -1.33 -0.32
N PHE A 118 12.51 -2.65 -0.35
CA PHE A 118 11.71 -3.36 -1.35
C PHE A 118 11.37 -4.75 -0.83
N GLY A 119 10.54 -5.49 -1.56
CA GLY A 119 10.21 -6.84 -1.15
C GLY A 119 9.00 -7.40 -1.88
N ALA A 120 8.28 -8.28 -1.20
CA ALA A 120 7.13 -8.94 -1.75
C ALA A 120 6.07 -9.24 -0.70
N PHE A 121 4.81 -9.23 -1.13
CA PHE A 121 3.74 -9.90 -0.43
C PHE A 121 3.52 -11.28 -1.05
N SER A 122 3.59 -12.33 -0.24
CA SER A 122 3.29 -13.71 -0.61
C SER A 122 1.93 -14.12 -0.06
N SER A 123 1.09 -14.69 -0.92
CA SER A 123 -0.25 -15.18 -0.53
C SER A 123 -0.25 -16.34 0.47
N SER A 124 0.92 -16.93 0.72
CA SER A 124 1.14 -18.09 1.59
C SER A 124 2.51 -18.01 2.27
N ALA A 125 2.70 -18.77 3.34
CA ALA A 125 3.98 -18.83 4.03
C ALA A 125 5.15 -19.26 3.13
N LEU A 126 6.34 -18.73 3.42
CA LEU A 126 7.55 -19.06 2.67
C LEU A 126 8.01 -20.47 3.03
N ARG A 127 8.21 -21.33 2.03
CA ARG A 127 8.55 -22.75 2.24
C ARG A 127 9.36 -23.32 1.10
N LEU A 128 10.04 -24.43 1.38
CA LEU A 128 10.64 -25.28 0.37
C LEU A 128 9.55 -25.89 -0.53
N SER A 129 9.79 -25.88 -1.84
CA SER A 129 8.82 -26.39 -2.81
C SER A 129 9.48 -26.95 -4.07
N LYS A 130 8.96 -28.09 -4.55
CA LYS A 130 9.43 -28.68 -5.82
C LYS A 130 9.16 -27.76 -7.02
N GLY A 131 8.03 -27.06 -7.00
CA GLY A 131 7.62 -26.10 -8.04
C GLY A 131 7.13 -24.77 -7.45
N PHE A 132 6.67 -23.89 -8.32
CA PHE A 132 6.08 -22.62 -7.91
C PHE A 132 4.76 -22.83 -7.17
N TYR A 133 4.48 -21.97 -6.19
CA TYR A 133 3.25 -21.93 -5.42
C TYR A 133 2.81 -20.48 -5.19
N GLY A 134 1.62 -20.30 -4.62
CA GLY A 134 1.02 -19.00 -4.35
C GLY A 134 -0.17 -18.71 -5.27
N THR A 135 -0.78 -17.55 -5.08
CA THR A 135 -1.92 -17.07 -5.86
C THR A 135 -1.59 -15.73 -6.52
N GLY A 136 -2.49 -15.28 -7.40
CA GLY A 136 -2.42 -13.96 -8.04
C GLY A 136 -2.49 -12.76 -7.09
N GLU A 137 -2.71 -12.98 -5.79
CA GLU A 137 -2.59 -11.95 -4.77
C GLU A 137 -1.14 -11.60 -4.44
N THR A 138 -0.19 -12.47 -4.81
CA THR A 138 1.25 -12.24 -4.63
C THR A 138 1.68 -11.03 -5.46
N PHE A 139 2.52 -10.17 -4.91
CA PHE A 139 3.04 -8.99 -5.62
C PHE A 139 4.43 -8.59 -5.12
N LEU A 140 5.16 -7.86 -5.95
CA LEU A 140 6.43 -7.22 -5.57
C LEU A 140 6.22 -5.74 -5.29
N PHE A 141 7.09 -5.13 -4.50
CA PHE A 141 7.07 -3.69 -4.27
C PHE A 141 8.48 -3.12 -4.12
N SER A 142 8.62 -1.82 -4.35
CA SER A 142 9.86 -1.06 -4.12
C SER A 142 9.57 0.38 -3.71
N PHE A 143 10.36 0.92 -2.80
CA PHE A 143 10.34 2.33 -2.36
C PHE A 143 11.48 3.11 -3.01
N SER A 144 11.42 3.31 -4.33
CA SER A 144 12.44 4.07 -5.07
C SER A 144 11.83 4.90 -6.21
N PRO A 145 11.71 6.25 -6.09
CA PRO A 145 11.77 7.07 -4.86
C PRO A 145 10.47 7.06 -4.05
N GLN A 146 9.38 6.51 -4.61
CA GLN A 146 8.08 6.35 -3.97
C GLN A 146 7.67 4.88 -4.05
N LEU A 147 6.64 4.50 -3.29
CA LEU A 147 6.10 3.14 -3.34
C LEU A 147 5.58 2.82 -4.74
N LYS A 148 6.15 1.78 -5.37
CA LYS A 148 5.63 1.11 -6.55
C LYS A 148 5.21 -0.31 -6.17
N VAL A 149 4.06 -0.74 -6.66
CA VAL A 149 3.54 -2.09 -6.41
C VAL A 149 3.27 -2.79 -7.74
N PHE A 150 3.90 -3.96 -7.92
CA PHE A 150 3.87 -4.75 -9.15
C PHE A 150 3.01 -6.00 -8.92
N LYS A 151 1.74 -5.88 -9.30
CA LYS A 151 0.73 -6.95 -9.17
C LYS A 151 0.89 -7.98 -10.28
N TRP A 152 0.26 -9.14 -10.08
CA TRP A 152 0.23 -10.20 -11.09
C TRP A 152 -0.35 -9.72 -12.42
N THR A 153 0.33 -10.08 -13.52
CA THR A 153 -0.04 -9.72 -14.89
C THR A 153 -1.08 -10.64 -15.53
N GLY A 154 -1.32 -11.81 -14.95
CA GLY A 154 -2.09 -12.88 -15.60
C GLY A 154 -1.27 -13.77 -16.55
N SER A 155 0.01 -13.47 -16.81
CA SER A 155 0.79 -14.16 -17.86
C SER A 155 1.22 -15.59 -17.51
N ASN A 156 1.48 -15.87 -16.23
CA ASN A 156 1.85 -17.20 -15.72
C ASN A 156 1.58 -17.30 -14.22
N SER A 157 1.75 -18.48 -13.62
CA SER A 157 1.54 -18.70 -12.17
C SER A 157 2.85 -18.96 -11.40
N PHE A 158 3.96 -18.37 -11.83
CA PHE A 158 5.27 -18.56 -11.22
C PHE A 158 5.55 -17.56 -10.09
N PHE A 159 4.72 -17.60 -9.04
CA PHE A 159 4.71 -16.58 -7.99
C PHE A 159 5.87 -16.70 -7.01
N VAL A 160 5.98 -17.83 -6.31
CA VAL A 160 7.01 -18.07 -5.29
C VAL A 160 7.57 -19.48 -5.44
N LYS A 161 8.89 -19.64 -5.32
CA LYS A 161 9.55 -20.93 -5.22
C LYS A 161 10.67 -20.85 -4.19
N GLY A 162 10.68 -21.79 -3.26
CA GLY A 162 11.75 -21.92 -2.27
C GLY A 162 12.56 -23.18 -2.50
N ASP A 163 13.87 -23.05 -2.50
CA ASP A 163 14.84 -24.14 -2.51
C ASP A 163 15.78 -23.99 -1.30
N LEU A 164 16.64 -24.99 -1.04
CA LEU A 164 17.50 -25.00 0.14
C LEU A 164 18.44 -23.80 0.22
N ASP A 165 18.87 -23.30 -0.95
CA ASP A 165 19.91 -22.28 -1.06
C ASP A 165 19.39 -21.02 -1.78
N SER A 166 18.08 -20.93 -2.04
CA SER A 166 17.50 -19.73 -2.64
C SER A 166 15.99 -19.60 -2.49
N LEU A 167 15.53 -18.35 -2.36
CA LEU A 167 14.12 -17.97 -2.46
C LEU A 167 13.91 -17.14 -3.72
N MET A 168 12.90 -17.48 -4.52
CA MET A 168 12.60 -16.85 -5.80
C MET A 168 11.15 -16.38 -5.84
N MET A 169 10.92 -15.17 -6.33
CA MET A 169 9.58 -14.61 -6.53
C MET A 169 9.43 -13.96 -7.90
N GLY A 170 8.44 -14.43 -8.66
CA GLY A 170 8.21 -14.06 -10.05
C GLY A 170 9.23 -14.70 -10.99
N CYS A 171 8.80 -15.11 -12.18
CA CYS A 171 9.71 -15.70 -13.17
C CYS A 171 9.35 -15.26 -14.59
N GLY A 172 10.37 -14.94 -15.39
CA GLY A 172 10.26 -14.65 -16.81
C GLY A 172 11.57 -14.96 -17.52
N SER A 173 11.53 -15.85 -18.51
CA SER A 173 12.69 -16.18 -19.36
C SER A 173 13.97 -16.56 -18.57
N GLY A 174 13.80 -17.31 -17.48
CA GLY A 174 14.91 -17.76 -16.63
C GLY A 174 15.45 -16.73 -15.63
N ARG A 175 14.83 -15.53 -15.54
CA ARG A 175 15.14 -14.51 -14.53
C ARG A 175 13.99 -14.34 -13.54
N PHE A 176 14.32 -13.90 -12.34
CA PHE A 176 13.37 -13.73 -11.24
C PHE A 176 13.10 -12.27 -10.94
N GLY A 177 11.85 -11.97 -10.56
CA GLY A 177 11.46 -10.63 -10.12
C GLY A 177 12.22 -10.20 -8.87
N LEU A 178 12.37 -11.16 -7.94
CA LEU A 178 13.21 -11.06 -6.75
C LEU A 178 13.80 -12.45 -6.46
N TRP A 179 15.10 -12.51 -6.18
CA TRP A 179 15.82 -13.70 -5.75
C TRP A 179 16.72 -13.38 -4.57
N LEU A 180 16.82 -14.30 -3.61
CA LEU A 180 17.70 -14.23 -2.44
C LEU A 180 18.49 -15.53 -2.31
N ASP A 181 19.74 -15.44 -1.88
CA ASP A 181 20.56 -16.62 -1.57
C ASP A 181 20.24 -17.24 -0.20
N GLY A 182 20.80 -18.43 0.05
CA GLY A 182 20.59 -19.21 1.26
C GLY A 182 21.13 -18.54 2.53
N ASP A 183 22.08 -17.61 2.37
CA ASP A 183 22.67 -16.84 3.45
C ASP A 183 21.94 -15.50 3.66
N LEU A 184 20.86 -15.21 2.92
CA LEU A 184 20.11 -13.94 2.98
C LEU A 184 21.02 -12.70 2.91
N TYR A 185 22.13 -12.81 2.18
CA TYR A 185 23.15 -11.78 2.07
C TYR A 185 23.20 -11.20 0.66
N ARG A 186 23.03 -12.04 -0.37
CA ARG A 186 22.96 -11.60 -1.76
C ARG A 186 21.55 -11.77 -2.28
N GLY A 187 21.14 -10.81 -3.10
CA GLY A 187 19.92 -10.92 -3.86
C GLY A 187 20.04 -10.30 -5.23
N GLY A 188 19.00 -10.50 -6.00
CA GLY A 188 18.87 -9.94 -7.33
C GLY A 188 17.43 -9.69 -7.71
N SER A 189 17.26 -8.79 -8.67
CA SER A 189 15.95 -8.42 -9.20
C SER A 189 16.06 -8.10 -10.68
N HIS A 190 15.15 -8.67 -11.46
CA HIS A 190 15.03 -8.40 -12.89
C HIS A 190 13.57 -8.19 -13.28
N PRO A 191 13.30 -7.52 -14.41
CA PRO A 191 11.98 -7.56 -15.00
C PRO A 191 11.55 -8.99 -15.33
N CYS A 192 10.35 -9.37 -14.87
CA CYS A 192 9.80 -10.70 -15.11
C CYS A 192 8.36 -10.63 -15.65
N ALA A 193 7.96 -11.66 -16.41
CA ALA A 193 6.63 -11.71 -17.02
C ALA A 193 5.49 -11.85 -15.99
N THR A 194 5.76 -12.43 -14.81
CA THR A 194 4.74 -12.64 -13.77
C THR A 194 4.20 -11.32 -13.20
N PHE A 195 5.05 -10.31 -13.03
CA PHE A 195 4.68 -9.05 -12.37
C PHE A 195 4.91 -7.81 -13.23
N ASN A 196 5.59 -7.95 -14.38
CA ASN A 196 6.04 -6.84 -15.22
C ASN A 196 6.74 -5.75 -14.38
N ASN A 197 7.55 -6.19 -13.41
CA ASN A 197 8.26 -5.30 -12.50
C ASN A 197 9.47 -4.65 -13.17
N GLU A 198 9.87 -3.50 -12.63
CA GLU A 198 11.21 -2.96 -12.84
C GLU A 198 12.21 -3.67 -11.92
N VAL A 199 13.51 -3.39 -12.06
CA VAL A 199 14.50 -3.76 -11.05
C VAL A 199 14.11 -3.08 -9.72
N LEU A 200 13.96 -3.86 -8.65
CA LEU A 200 13.43 -3.35 -7.39
C LEU A 200 14.43 -2.52 -6.57
N ALA A 201 15.73 -2.76 -6.77
CA ALA A 201 16.83 -2.04 -6.13
C ALA A 201 17.50 -1.06 -7.11
N ARG A 202 18.56 -0.39 -6.67
CA ARG A 202 19.35 0.49 -7.56
C ARG A 202 20.02 -0.28 -8.72
N GLN A 203 20.37 -1.54 -8.48
CA GLN A 203 21.07 -2.42 -9.41
C GLN A 203 20.41 -3.79 -9.43
N GLU A 204 20.65 -4.57 -10.50
CA GLU A 204 20.09 -5.92 -10.64
C GLU A 204 20.58 -6.88 -9.56
N GLN A 205 21.78 -6.65 -9.02
CA GLN A 205 22.35 -7.41 -7.91
C GLN A 205 22.58 -6.47 -6.73
N PHE A 206 22.30 -6.94 -5.53
CA PHE A 206 22.43 -6.15 -4.31
C PHE A 206 22.89 -7.02 -3.14
N CYS A 207 23.53 -6.37 -2.17
CA CYS A 207 23.84 -6.96 -0.88
C CYS A 207 22.78 -6.51 0.12
N ILE A 208 22.24 -7.46 0.87
CA ILE A 208 21.15 -7.25 1.81
C ILE A 208 21.74 -6.85 3.16
N SER A 209 21.16 -5.81 3.77
CA SER A 209 21.49 -5.41 5.14
C SER A 209 20.52 -6.01 6.15
N GLU A 210 19.23 -5.99 5.84
CA GLU A 210 18.19 -6.56 6.71
C GLU A 210 17.09 -7.27 5.90
N VAL A 211 16.58 -8.37 6.43
CA VAL A 211 15.36 -9.06 5.97
C VAL A 211 14.40 -9.17 7.13
N GLU A 212 13.14 -8.84 6.89
CA GLU A 212 12.03 -9.07 7.80
C GLU A 212 10.93 -9.86 7.11
N ALA A 213 10.35 -10.83 7.81
CA ALA A 213 9.17 -11.53 7.36
C ALA A 213 8.04 -11.36 8.38
N TRP A 214 6.99 -10.67 7.94
CA TRP A 214 5.81 -10.37 8.73
C TRP A 214 4.70 -11.33 8.36
N VAL A 215 4.16 -12.05 9.34
CA VAL A 215 2.96 -12.89 9.17
C VAL A 215 1.74 -12.03 9.46
N LEU A 216 0.77 -12.07 8.54
CA LEU A 216 -0.51 -11.38 8.69
C LEU A 216 -1.57 -12.39 9.13
N SER A 217 -2.14 -12.18 10.32
CA SER A 217 -3.18 -13.03 10.92
C SER A 217 -4.11 -12.27 11.84
#